data_AF-A0AB37HAL7-F1
#
_entry.id   AF-A0AB37HAL7-F1
#
_cell.length_a   1.000
_cell.length_b   1.000
_cell.length_c   1.000
_cell.angle_alpha   90.00
_cell.angle_beta   90.00
_cell.angle_gamma   90.00
#
_symmetry.space_group_name_H-M   'P 1'
#
loop_
_entity.id
_entity.type
_entity.pdbx_description
1 polymer ?
#
loop_
_entity_poly.entity_id
_entity_poly.type
_entity_poly.pdbx_seq_one_letter_code
_entity_poly.pdbx_strand_id
1 'polypeptide(L)'
;MFTDESTIRILGILRDSFFPILKAGIYFTIPLSIITFILGTVLAFLIAIIRISTIKPLILLAKFYLWIFRGTPLLVQLFILFYGLPKLGVTLDPFPAV
;
A
#
# COMPACT_ATOMS: atom_id res chain seq x y z
N MET A 1 -38.90 20.64 9.79
CA MET A 1 -39.08 20.69 8.32
C MET A 1 -37.77 20.95 7.56
N PHE A 2 -36.58 20.75 8.17
CA PHE A 2 -35.26 20.97 7.52
C PHE A 2 -34.44 19.67 7.35
N THR A 3 -34.99 18.51 7.73
CA THR A 3 -34.29 17.23 7.75
C THR A 3 -34.56 16.36 6.52
N ASP A 4 -35.71 16.52 5.85
CA ASP A 4 -36.08 15.65 4.72
C ASP A 4 -35.27 15.95 3.46
N GLU A 5 -35.06 17.22 3.10
CA GLU A 5 -34.24 17.58 1.93
C GLU A 5 -32.76 17.21 2.10
N SER A 6 -32.18 17.46 3.28
CA SER A 6 -30.79 17.07 3.55
C SER A 6 -30.60 15.56 3.52
N THR A 7 -31.59 14.81 4.05
CA THR A 7 -31.54 13.34 4.06
C THR A 7 -31.66 12.76 2.65
N ILE A 8 -32.57 13.29 1.84
CA ILE A 8 -32.72 12.89 0.42
C ILE A 8 -31.45 13.22 -0.37
N ARG A 9 -30.82 14.38 -0.13
CA ARG A 9 -29.56 14.76 -0.78
C ARG A 9 -28.40 13.83 -0.41
N ILE A 10 -28.27 13.49 0.88
CA ILE A 10 -27.23 12.56 1.35
C ILE A 10 -27.46 11.16 0.78
N LEU A 11 -28.71 10.68 0.77
CA LEU A 11 -29.07 9.39 0.16
C LEU A 11 -28.75 9.35 -1.34
N GLY A 12 -29.01 10.45 -2.06
CA GLY A 12 -28.62 10.60 -3.47
C GLY A 12 -27.10 10.50 -3.64
N ILE A 13 -26.33 11.31 -2.92
CA ILE A 13 -24.86 11.31 -2.99
C ILE A 13 -24.28 9.93 -2.63
N LEU A 14 -24.81 9.28 -1.59
CA LEU A 14 -24.37 7.95 -1.18
C LEU A 14 -24.64 6.94 -2.29
N ARG A 15 -25.85 6.89 -2.84
CA ARG A 15 -26.19 5.97 -3.93
C ARG A 15 -25.33 6.23 -5.17
N ASP A 16 -25.14 7.49 -5.53
CA ASP A 16 -24.43 7.90 -6.75
C ASP A 16 -22.91 7.69 -6.62
N SER A 17 -22.34 7.85 -5.42
CA SER A 17 -20.90 7.67 -5.17
C SER A 17 -20.53 6.24 -4.80
N PHE A 18 -21.44 5.47 -4.19
CA PHE A 18 -21.15 4.14 -3.69
C PHE A 18 -20.76 3.16 -4.80
N PHE A 19 -21.54 3.11 -5.89
CA PHE A 19 -21.25 2.19 -7.00
C PHE A 19 -19.92 2.52 -7.72
N PRO A 20 -19.61 3.79 -8.04
CA PRO A 20 -18.30 4.17 -8.59
C PRO A 20 -17.13 3.83 -7.68
N ILE A 21 -17.21 4.12 -6.37
CA ILE A 21 -16.13 3.82 -5.42
C ILE A 21 -15.95 2.31 -5.28
N LEU A 22 -17.04 1.55 -5.18
CA LEU A 22 -17.00 0.09 -5.12
C LEU A 22 -16.36 -0.49 -6.38
N LYS A 23 -16.74 0.02 -7.55
CA LYS A 23 -16.12 -0.36 -8.82
C LYS A 23 -14.62 -0.05 -8.82
N ALA A 24 -14.22 1.15 -8.41
CA ALA A 24 -12.82 1.52 -8.32
C ALA A 24 -12.03 0.59 -7.38
N GLY A 25 -12.55 0.28 -6.19
CA GLY A 25 -11.92 -0.65 -5.26
C GLY A 25 -11.75 -2.06 -5.86
N ILE A 26 -12.75 -2.56 -6.58
CA ILE A 26 -12.68 -3.87 -7.24
C ILE A 26 -11.67 -3.89 -8.38
N TYR A 27 -11.62 -2.85 -9.21
CA TYR A 27 -10.75 -2.82 -10.38
C TYR A 27 -9.30 -2.43 -10.09
N PHE A 28 -9.06 -1.64 -9.04
CA PHE A 28 -7.73 -1.11 -8.73
C PHE A 28 -7.16 -1.75 -7.47
N THR A 29 -7.88 -1.68 -6.35
CA THR A 29 -7.35 -2.12 -5.04
C THR A 29 -7.18 -3.64 -4.98
N ILE A 30 -8.16 -4.43 -5.44
CA ILE A 30 -8.10 -5.89 -5.36
C ILE A 30 -6.91 -6.44 -6.19
N PRO A 31 -6.76 -6.13 -7.48
CA PRO A 31 -5.64 -6.65 -8.27
C PRO A 31 -4.30 -6.18 -7.72
N LEU A 32 -4.18 -4.91 -7.34
CA LEU A 32 -2.96 -4.37 -6.76
C LEU A 32 -2.60 -5.07 -5.44
N SER A 33 -3.58 -5.36 -4.59
CA SER A 33 -3.38 -6.09 -3.33
C SER A 33 -2.92 -7.52 -3.57
N ILE A 34 -3.53 -8.21 -4.55
CA ILE A 34 -3.13 -9.58 -4.90
C ILE A 34 -1.69 -9.61 -5.41
N ILE A 35 -1.33 -8.71 -6.33
CA ILE A 35 0.03 -8.64 -6.89
C ILE A 35 1.06 -8.34 -5.79
N THR A 36 0.80 -7.31 -4.98
CA THR A 36 1.72 -6.92 -3.88
C THR A 36 1.82 -8.00 -2.82
N PHE A 37 0.73 -8.72 -2.51
CA PHE A 37 0.74 -9.83 -1.57
C PHE A 37 1.57 -11.02 -2.08
N ILE A 38 1.43 -11.39 -3.36
CA ILE A 38 2.22 -12.46 -3.99
C ILE A 38 3.71 -12.08 -3.97
N LEU A 39 4.06 -10.88 -4.43
CA LEU A 39 5.44 -10.41 -4.46
C LEU A 39 6.05 -10.33 -3.05
N GLY A 40 5.30 -9.78 -2.09
CA GLY A 40 5.69 -9.69 -0.69
C GLY A 40 5.91 -11.07 -0.06
N THR A 41 5.06 -12.04 -0.39
CA THR A 41 5.17 -13.42 0.10
C THR A 41 6.41 -14.11 -0.45
N VAL A 42 6.68 -13.98 -1.75
CA VAL A 42 7.89 -14.53 -2.38
C VAL A 42 9.14 -13.93 -1.73
N LEU A 43 9.17 -12.61 -1.55
CA LEU A 43 10.29 -11.93 -0.92
C LEU A 43 10.47 -12.37 0.55
N ALA A 44 9.38 -12.45 1.32
CA ALA A 44 9.41 -12.92 2.69
C ALA A 44 9.92 -14.37 2.80
N PHE A 45 9.53 -15.22 1.86
CA PHE A 45 9.99 -16.60 1.79
C PHE A 45 11.50 -16.69 1.52
N LEU A 46 12.01 -15.92 0.56
CA LEU A 46 13.46 -15.85 0.27
C LEU A 46 14.25 -15.37 1.50
N ILE A 47 13.76 -14.33 2.18
CA ILE A 47 14.38 -13.82 3.40
C ILE A 47 14.36 -14.87 4.53
N ALA A 48 13.27 -15.64 4.65
CA ALA A 48 13.17 -16.71 5.64
C ALA A 48 14.23 -17.80 5.40
N ILE A 49 14.46 -18.19 4.15
CA ILE A 49 15.54 -19.13 3.79
C ILE A 49 16.91 -18.56 4.16
N ILE A 50 17.17 -17.30 3.82
CA ILE A 50 18.44 -16.62 4.15
C ILE A 50 18.69 -16.61 5.67
N ARG A 51 17.64 -16.47 6.48
CA ARG A 51 17.77 -16.48 7.95
C ARG A 51 18.16 -17.83 8.55
N ILE A 52 17.91 -18.93 7.86
CA ILE A 52 18.30 -20.29 8.28
C ILE A 52 19.71 -20.65 7.75
N SER A 53 20.23 -19.89 6.79
CA SER A 53 21.59 -20.04 6.29
C SER A 53 22.64 -19.85 7.39
N THR A 54 23.83 -20.40 7.18
CA THR A 54 25.00 -20.23 8.05
C THR A 54 25.85 -19.01 7.68
N ILE A 55 25.59 -18.38 6.53
CA ILE A 55 26.38 -17.28 5.99
C ILE A 55 26.07 -15.98 6.75
N LYS A 56 26.94 -15.62 7.71
CA LYS A 56 26.74 -14.48 8.63
C LYS A 56 26.41 -13.15 7.92
N PRO A 57 27.09 -12.73 6.83
CA PRO A 57 26.75 -11.49 6.13
C PRO A 57 25.32 -11.47 5.57
N LEU A 58 24.86 -12.60 5.02
CA LEU A 58 23.53 -12.75 4.44
C LEU A 58 22.44 -12.64 5.51
N ILE A 59 22.67 -13.28 6.67
CA ILE A 59 21.76 -13.18 7.82
C ILE A 59 21.69 -11.73 8.33
N LEU A 60 22.82 -11.02 8.38
CA LEU A 60 22.86 -9.63 8.82
C LEU A 60 22.07 -8.72 7.86
N LEU A 61 22.22 -8.90 6.55
CA LEU A 61 21.46 -8.16 5.54
C LEU A 61 19.95 -8.42 5.67
N ALA A 62 19.55 -9.69 5.84
CA ALA A 62 18.16 -10.06 6.07
C ALA A 62 17.59 -9.44 7.36
N LYS A 63 18.38 -9.42 8.45
CA LYS A 63 17.99 -8.76 9.71
C LYS A 63 17.83 -7.27 9.54
N PHE A 64 18.76 -6.62 8.83
CA PHE A 64 18.71 -5.18 8.56
C PHE A 64 17.48 -4.80 7.75
N TYR A 65 17.19 -5.53 6.66
CA TYR A 65 15.97 -5.37 5.88
C TYR A 65 14.73 -5.49 6.78
N LEU A 66 14.60 -6.61 7.53
CA LEU A 66 13.43 -6.82 8.39
C LEU A 66 13.29 -5.74 9.47
N TRP A 67 14.40 -5.25 10.01
CA TRP A 67 14.40 -4.18 11.00
C TRP A 67 13.86 -2.86 10.43
N ILE A 68 14.27 -2.47 9.22
CA ILE A 68 13.73 -1.28 8.55
C ILE A 68 12.24 -1.45 8.30
N PHE A 69 11.84 -2.51 7.59
CA PHE A 69 10.46 -2.65 7.13
C PHE A 69 9.45 -2.95 8.24
N ARG A 70 9.89 -3.59 9.35
CA ARG A 70 9.03 -3.83 10.53
C ARG A 70 9.13 -2.75 11.59
N GLY A 71 10.22 -1.97 11.61
CA GLY A 71 10.47 -0.91 12.58
C GLY A 71 10.01 0.47 12.13
N THR A 72 9.71 0.65 10.84
CA THR A 72 9.21 1.92 10.29
C THR A 72 7.72 1.83 9.92
N PRO A 73 6.90 2.84 10.26
CA PRO A 73 5.50 2.88 9.82
C PRO A 73 5.40 2.90 8.29
N LEU A 74 4.42 2.20 7.72
CA LEU A 74 4.19 2.16 6.27
C LEU A 74 3.99 3.58 5.69
N LEU A 75 3.30 4.45 6.43
CA LEU A 75 3.09 5.84 6.03
C LEU A 75 4.41 6.60 5.84
N VAL A 76 5.41 6.33 6.69
CA VAL A 76 6.75 6.95 6.60
C VAL A 76 7.48 6.44 5.36
N GLN A 77 7.36 5.15 5.04
CA GLN A 77 7.94 4.57 3.83
C GLN A 77 7.36 5.21 2.57
N LEU A 78 6.04 5.36 2.50
CA LEU A 78 5.37 6.07 1.41
C LEU A 78 5.77 7.54 1.36
N PHE A 79 5.90 8.21 2.50
CA PHE A 79 6.35 9.60 2.55
C PHE A 79 7.77 9.76 1.98
N ILE A 80 8.69 8.87 2.34
CA ILE A 80 10.05 8.87 1.77
C ILE A 80 10.01 8.62 0.26
N LEU A 81 9.16 7.72 -0.23
CA LEU A 81 9.02 7.43 -1.66
C LEU A 81 8.44 8.62 -2.45
N PHE A 82 7.39 9.27 -1.95
CA PHE A 82 6.71 10.35 -2.68
C PHE A 82 7.29 11.74 -2.45
N TYR A 83 8.00 11.98 -1.34
CA TYR A 83 8.55 13.30 -1.02
C TYR A 83 10.07 13.32 -0.84
N GLY A 84 10.67 12.17 -0.53
CA GLY A 84 12.12 12.01 -0.45
C GLY A 84 12.75 11.74 -1.82
N LEU A 85 12.23 10.73 -2.53
CA LEU A 85 12.75 10.29 -3.82
C LEU A 85 12.77 11.39 -4.90
N PRO A 86 11.74 12.26 -5.01
CA PRO A 86 11.78 13.37 -5.96
C PRO A 86 12.95 14.35 -5.74
N LYS A 87 13.44 14.49 -4.50
CA LYS A 87 14.62 15.32 -4.20
C LYS A 87 15.91 14.73 -4.76
N LEU A 88 15.92 13.43 -5.06
CA LEU A 88 17.01 12.71 -5.72
C LEU A 88 16.83 12.64 -7.24
N GLY A 89 15.81 13.32 -7.79
CA GLY A 89 15.53 13.36 -9.23
C GLY A 89 14.66 12.22 -9.76
N VAL A 90 14.11 11.37 -8.88
CA VAL A 90 13.21 10.27 -9.28
C VAL A 90 11.80 10.57 -8.78
N THR A 91 10.90 10.88 -9.71
CA THR A 91 9.47 11.10 -9.43
C THR A 91 8.69 9.83 -9.70
N LEU A 92 7.90 9.41 -8.72
CA LEU A 92 6.96 8.30 -8.88
C LEU A 92 5.56 8.87 -9.08
N ASP A 93 4.93 8.52 -10.20
CA ASP A 93 3.54 8.89 -10.42
C ASP A 93 2.64 8.03 -9.52
N PRO A 94 1.73 8.65 -8.76
CA PRO A 94 0.79 7.91 -7.94
C PRO A 94 -0.11 7.07 -8.84
N PHE A 95 -0.33 5.81 -8.45
CA PHE A 95 -1.28 4.97 -9.15
C PHE A 95 -2.68 5.59 -9.00
N PRO A 96 -3.41 5.85 -10.10
CA PRO A 96 -4.71 6.49 -10.05
C PRO A 96 -5.76 5.49 -9.55
N ALA A 97 -5.78 5.27 -8.23
CA ALA A 97 -6.94 4.71 -7.54
C ALA A 97 -7.84 5.90 -7.20
N VAL A 98 -8.99 5.97 -7.88
CA VAL A 98 -10.04 7.00 -7.83
C VAL A 98 -10.25 7.58 -6.42
#